data_AF-A0A367ZKL7-F1
#
_entry.id   AF-A0A367ZKL7-F1
#
_cell.length_a   1.000
_cell.length_b   1.000
_cell.length_c   1.000
_cell.angle_alpha   90.00
_cell.angle_beta   90.00
_cell.angle_gamma   90.00
#
_symmetry.space_group_name_H-M   'P 1'
#
loop_
_entity.id
_entity.type
_entity.pdbx_description
1 polymer ?
#
loop_
_entity_poly.entity_id
_entity_poly.type
_entity_poly.pdbx_seq_one_letter_code
_entity_poly.pdbx_strand_id
1 'polypeptide(L)'
;MAVTQQENASTAPTPRELLLAELDKVRKFLDYLQQASARGDRADDDQLASLGMARTPRRTWYQEGSCQVLEFPVPAGVAPHPTPLLMTYSFINRWYILDLMPGHSFIEALGRRGWQVYLIDWGIPGPEHASLSLDYYLEQVARRAVERLRRRHRVDRVFLFGYCLGGTLAAMMAARHPEWYKGLILLTTPLEFQNAGLLSLWTNKEFFRPEKLADAFGVVPEKLLHASFPFLKPKDHLAKPRTLYDNITNDAFLQNFRSLDRWATDNVPFPGQVFKQVIKGLYQEDQLANGEFVLGGQKLRLGDITCPTLNIYAKNDHIAPPSTCRRNADLLTGCRTTNREYDAAHLTVTVAHPIRETVWRETADWLAAVETGRP
;
A
#
# COMPACT_ATOMS: atom_id res chain seq x y z
N MET A 1 22.50 -31.66 54.29
CA MET A 1 22.70 -30.98 52.99
C MET A 1 21.52 -30.06 52.76
N ALA A 2 21.64 -28.79 53.16
CA ALA A 2 20.62 -27.78 52.95
C ALA A 2 20.98 -27.01 51.67
N VAL A 3 20.09 -27.08 50.69
CA VAL A 3 20.18 -26.32 49.44
C VAL A 3 19.76 -24.89 49.75
N THR A 4 20.70 -23.94 49.68
CA THR A 4 20.41 -22.52 49.79
C THR A 4 19.97 -22.01 48.41
N GLN A 5 18.68 -21.68 48.28
CA GLN A 5 18.17 -20.90 47.16
C GLN A 5 18.73 -19.47 47.25
N GLN A 6 19.49 -19.03 46.24
CA GLN A 6 19.82 -17.63 46.04
C GLN A 6 18.63 -16.96 45.33
N GLU A 7 17.86 -16.17 46.08
CA GLU A 7 16.89 -15.23 45.52
C GLU A 7 17.63 -14.09 44.82
N ASN A 8 17.44 -13.96 43.50
CA ASN A 8 17.83 -12.79 42.74
C ASN A 8 16.86 -11.64 43.05
N ALA A 9 17.20 -10.82 44.05
CA ALA A 9 16.49 -9.57 44.32
C ALA A 9 16.84 -8.53 43.24
N SER A 10 15.93 -8.33 42.28
CA SER A 10 15.95 -7.19 41.36
C SER A 10 15.79 -5.90 42.18
N THR A 11 16.89 -5.17 42.42
CA THR A 11 16.85 -3.88 43.12
C THR A 11 16.16 -2.82 42.27
N ALA A 12 15.19 -2.10 42.86
CA ALA A 12 14.50 -1.02 42.18
C ALA A 12 15.48 0.12 41.83
N PRO A 13 15.32 0.77 40.66
CA PRO A 13 16.24 1.82 40.22
C PRO A 13 16.22 3.03 41.18
N THR A 14 17.40 3.60 41.40
CA THR A 14 17.60 4.80 42.23
C THR A 14 17.01 6.05 41.55
N PRO A 15 16.70 7.13 42.31
CA PRO A 15 16.25 8.40 41.73
C PRO A 15 17.21 8.97 40.67
N ARG A 16 18.52 8.77 40.84
CA ARG A 16 19.53 9.20 39.86
C ARG A 16 19.43 8.41 38.56
N GLU A 17 19.24 7.09 38.64
CA GLU A 17 19.09 6.23 37.46
C GLU A 17 17.81 6.56 36.69
N LEU A 18 16.70 6.82 37.42
CA LEU A 18 15.45 7.29 36.80
C LEU A 18 15.64 8.63 36.08
N LEU A 19 16.32 9.60 36.70
CA LEU A 19 16.60 10.89 36.08
C LEU A 19 17.48 10.75 34.83
N LEU A 20 18.53 9.91 34.88
CA LEU A 20 19.40 9.67 33.73
C LEU A 20 18.66 8.99 32.58
N ALA A 21 17.77 8.05 32.87
CA ALA A 21 16.92 7.41 31.87
C ALA A 21 15.97 8.43 31.20
N GLU A 22 15.40 9.35 31.97
CA GLU A 22 14.54 10.39 31.43
C GLU A 22 15.32 11.41 30.57
N LEU A 23 16.53 11.80 30.98
CA LEU A 23 17.40 12.66 30.19
C LEU A 23 17.82 11.99 28.87
N ASP A 24 18.06 10.67 28.87
CA ASP A 24 18.32 9.92 27.63
C ASP A 24 17.12 9.93 26.68
N LYS A 25 15.90 9.78 27.20
CA LYS A 25 14.67 9.89 26.40
C LYS A 25 14.54 11.26 25.76
N VAL A 26 14.73 12.34 26.53
CA VAL A 26 14.67 13.72 26.02
C VAL A 26 15.70 13.92 24.92
N ARG A 27 16.95 13.48 25.12
CA ARG A 27 18.01 13.55 24.10
C ARG A 27 17.61 12.84 22.81
N LYS A 28 17.20 11.57 22.88
CA LYS A 28 16.79 10.79 21.70
C LYS A 28 15.59 11.39 20.97
N PHE A 29 14.66 11.99 21.73
CA PHE A 29 13.50 12.67 21.15
C PHE A 29 13.92 13.95 20.40
N LEU A 30 14.83 14.75 20.97
CA LEU A 30 15.40 15.93 20.29
C LEU A 30 16.18 15.54 19.04
N ASP A 31 17.00 14.48 19.11
CA ASP A 31 17.73 13.94 17.95
C ASP A 31 16.77 13.52 16.84
N TYR A 32 15.66 12.88 17.19
CA TYR A 32 14.60 12.54 16.24
C TYR A 32 13.99 13.79 15.58
N LEU A 33 13.65 14.81 16.36
CA LEU A 33 13.05 16.05 15.83
C LEU A 33 14.00 16.80 14.90
N GLN A 34 15.29 16.86 15.24
CA GLN A 34 16.31 17.47 14.40
C GLN A 34 16.46 16.71 13.08
N GLN A 35 16.49 15.37 13.13
CA GLN A 35 16.54 14.55 11.92
C GLN A 35 15.28 14.73 11.08
N ALA A 36 14.10 14.77 11.71
CA ALA A 36 12.84 14.95 11.01
C ALA A 36 12.74 16.31 10.31
N SER A 37 13.25 17.39 10.92
CA SER A 37 13.23 18.73 10.31
C SER A 37 14.23 18.90 9.17
N ALA A 38 15.35 18.16 9.21
CA ALA A 38 16.39 18.18 8.18
C ALA A 38 16.07 17.29 6.96
N ARG A 39 14.99 16.49 7.00
CA ARG A 39 14.60 15.62 5.88
C ARG A 39 14.10 16.46 4.71
N GLY A 40 14.69 16.23 3.54
CA GLY A 40 14.13 16.70 2.28
C GLY A 40 12.79 16.02 1.96
N ASP A 41 11.99 16.67 1.11
CA ASP A 41 10.62 16.23 0.80
C ASP A 41 10.56 14.82 0.16
N ARG A 42 11.62 14.36 -0.53
CA ARG A 42 11.62 13.08 -1.27
C ARG A 42 12.89 12.28 -1.06
N ALA A 43 12.79 10.94 -1.07
CA ALA A 43 13.94 10.04 -1.02
C ALA A 43 14.25 9.44 -2.38
N ASP A 44 15.50 9.54 -2.84
CA ASP A 44 16.00 8.65 -3.90
C ASP A 44 16.35 7.26 -3.34
N ASP A 45 16.73 6.35 -4.24
CA ASP A 45 17.04 4.97 -3.88
C ASP A 45 18.28 4.85 -2.97
N ASP A 46 19.29 5.73 -3.12
CA ASP A 46 20.49 5.76 -2.28
C ASP A 46 20.15 6.23 -0.86
N GLN A 47 19.28 7.22 -0.74
CA GLN A 47 18.76 7.70 0.54
C GLN A 47 17.92 6.63 1.24
N LEU A 48 17.00 5.96 0.53
CA LEU A 48 16.26 4.83 1.10
C LEU A 48 17.21 3.72 1.55
N ALA A 49 18.21 3.38 0.72
CA ALA A 49 19.21 2.38 1.03
C ALA A 49 20.03 2.74 2.29
N SER A 50 20.39 4.02 2.46
CA SER A 50 21.12 4.53 3.64
C SER A 50 20.29 4.45 4.93
N LEU A 51 18.96 4.53 4.80
CA LEU A 51 18.01 4.37 5.91
C LEU A 51 17.65 2.90 6.18
N GLY A 52 18.23 1.96 5.42
CA GLY A 52 17.90 0.53 5.52
C GLY A 52 16.49 0.18 5.01
N MET A 53 15.91 1.03 4.17
CA MET A 53 14.57 0.89 3.59
C MET A 53 14.64 0.37 2.15
N ALA A 54 13.55 -0.23 1.65
CA ALA A 54 13.44 -0.71 0.26
C ALA A 54 14.64 -1.56 -0.18
N ARG A 55 15.02 -2.53 0.66
CA ARG A 55 16.28 -3.29 0.52
C ARG A 55 16.13 -4.59 -0.26
N THR A 56 14.91 -5.00 -0.61
CA THR A 56 14.73 -6.23 -1.39
C THR A 56 15.42 -6.05 -2.74
N PRO A 57 16.32 -6.96 -3.14
CA PRO A 57 17.00 -6.88 -4.43
C PRO A 57 15.97 -6.71 -5.56
N ARG A 58 16.19 -5.71 -6.40
CA ARG A 58 15.29 -5.39 -7.52
C ARG A 58 16.05 -4.83 -8.70
N ARG A 59 15.40 -4.83 -9.85
CA ARG A 59 15.85 -4.09 -11.04
C ARG A 59 14.66 -3.52 -11.79
N THR A 60 14.88 -2.44 -12.53
CA THR A 60 13.91 -1.99 -13.55
C THR A 60 13.91 -3.01 -14.68
N TRP A 61 12.81 -3.72 -14.84
CA TRP A 61 12.64 -4.74 -15.88
C TRP A 61 12.07 -4.16 -17.17
N TYR A 62 11.18 -3.19 -17.04
CA TYR A 62 10.53 -2.51 -18.16
C TYR A 62 10.23 -1.05 -17.77
N GLN A 63 10.24 -0.16 -18.76
CA GLN A 63 9.92 1.25 -18.59
C GLN A 63 9.01 1.72 -19.72
N GLU A 64 8.01 2.55 -19.40
CA GLU A 64 7.10 3.20 -20.33
C GLU A 64 6.92 4.66 -19.89
N GLY A 65 7.60 5.58 -20.59
CA GLY A 65 7.68 6.97 -20.15
C GLY A 65 8.36 7.09 -18.77
N SER A 66 7.69 7.78 -17.86
CA SER A 66 8.12 7.95 -16.46
C SER A 66 7.77 6.76 -15.57
N CYS A 67 6.89 5.85 -16.01
CA CYS A 67 6.51 4.66 -15.26
C CYS A 67 7.52 3.54 -15.47
N GLN A 68 7.77 2.76 -14.42
CA GLN A 68 8.65 1.61 -14.46
C GLN A 68 7.95 0.37 -13.92
N VAL A 69 8.38 -0.80 -14.37
CA VAL A 69 8.02 -2.07 -13.75
C VAL A 69 9.27 -2.64 -13.11
N LEU A 70 9.25 -2.70 -11.79
CA LEU A 70 10.31 -3.26 -10.96
C LEU A 70 10.13 -4.77 -10.89
N GLU A 71 11.20 -5.52 -11.12
CA GLU A 71 11.26 -6.96 -10.91
C GLU A 71 12.03 -7.24 -9.61
N PHE A 72 11.40 -8.00 -8.73
CA PHE A 72 11.99 -8.55 -7.51
C PHE A 72 12.24 -10.04 -7.74
N PRO A 73 13.49 -10.45 -8.08
CA PRO A 73 13.81 -11.83 -8.33
C PRO A 73 13.64 -12.68 -7.06
N VAL A 74 13.24 -13.94 -7.26
CA VAL A 74 13.22 -14.94 -6.19
C VAL A 74 14.65 -15.13 -5.64
N PRO A 75 14.85 -15.16 -4.31
CA PRO A 75 16.16 -15.35 -3.72
C PRO A 75 16.86 -16.64 -4.18
N ALA A 76 18.19 -16.61 -4.23
CA ALA A 76 18.99 -17.78 -4.60
C ALA A 76 18.68 -18.98 -3.68
N GLY A 77 18.53 -20.16 -4.29
CA GLY A 77 18.20 -21.40 -3.56
C GLY A 77 16.70 -21.62 -3.28
N VAL A 78 15.83 -20.67 -3.65
CA VAL A 78 14.37 -20.84 -3.56
C VAL A 78 13.80 -21.18 -4.94
N ALA A 79 12.98 -22.23 -5.02
CA ALA A 79 12.33 -22.62 -6.26
C ALA A 79 11.21 -21.63 -6.63
N PRO A 80 11.19 -21.07 -7.85
CA PRO A 80 10.16 -20.12 -8.25
C PRO A 80 8.83 -20.80 -8.60
N HIS A 81 7.73 -20.15 -8.26
CA HIS A 81 6.41 -20.46 -8.83
C HIS A 81 6.37 -20.04 -10.32
N PRO A 82 5.64 -20.77 -11.19
CA PRO A 82 5.67 -20.49 -12.63
C PRO A 82 4.87 -19.24 -13.02
N THR A 83 3.80 -18.93 -12.29
CA THR A 83 2.97 -17.74 -12.54
C THR A 83 3.48 -16.54 -11.73
N PRO A 84 3.85 -15.41 -12.37
CA PRO A 84 4.32 -14.23 -11.67
C PRO A 84 3.17 -13.46 -10.99
N LEU A 85 3.53 -12.65 -9.99
CA LEU A 85 2.63 -11.72 -9.32
C LEU A 85 2.92 -10.28 -9.75
N LEU A 86 1.93 -9.57 -10.30
CA LEU A 86 2.01 -8.15 -10.57
C LEU A 86 1.31 -7.35 -9.45
N MET A 87 2.02 -6.39 -8.87
CA MET A 87 1.53 -5.50 -7.82
C MET A 87 1.29 -4.09 -8.35
N THR A 88 0.22 -3.49 -7.84
CA THR A 88 -0.15 -2.09 -8.04
C THR A 88 -0.36 -1.42 -6.68
N TYR A 89 -0.13 -0.12 -6.61
CA TYR A 89 -0.34 0.69 -5.41
C TYR A 89 -0.98 2.04 -5.79
N SER A 90 -1.28 2.84 -4.77
CA SER A 90 -1.94 4.15 -4.92
C SER A 90 -1.06 5.19 -5.62
N PHE A 91 -1.67 6.12 -6.36
CA PHE A 91 -0.99 7.32 -6.89
C PHE A 91 -0.59 8.35 -5.82
N ILE A 92 -0.97 8.13 -4.56
CA ILE A 92 -0.80 9.11 -3.47
C ILE A 92 0.60 9.01 -2.83
N ASN A 93 1.07 7.80 -2.59
CA ASN A 93 2.32 7.52 -1.87
C ASN A 93 3.19 6.55 -2.66
N ARG A 94 4.47 6.45 -2.30
CA ARG A 94 5.41 5.57 -3.01
C ARG A 94 5.22 4.09 -2.71
N TRP A 95 5.63 3.26 -3.67
CA TRP A 95 5.45 1.81 -3.66
C TRP A 95 6.13 1.08 -2.51
N TYR A 96 7.19 1.64 -1.95
CA TYR A 96 8.03 0.95 -0.97
C TYR A 96 7.36 0.75 0.39
N ILE A 97 6.10 1.14 0.58
CA ILE A 97 5.29 0.60 1.69
C ILE A 97 5.24 -0.94 1.64
N LEU A 98 5.17 -1.53 0.45
CA LEU A 98 5.16 -2.99 0.29
C LEU A 98 6.57 -3.62 0.48
N ASP A 99 7.61 -2.79 0.56
CA ASP A 99 9.01 -3.17 0.78
C ASP A 99 9.69 -2.25 1.82
N LEU A 100 9.04 -2.04 2.97
CA LEU A 100 9.41 -0.93 3.86
C LEU A 100 10.85 -1.03 4.38
N MET A 101 11.17 -2.13 5.05
CA MET A 101 12.50 -2.46 5.56
C MET A 101 12.60 -3.98 5.78
N PRO A 102 13.80 -4.56 5.94
CA PRO A 102 13.94 -6.00 6.21
C PRO A 102 13.08 -6.46 7.39
N GLY A 103 12.33 -7.56 7.20
CA GLY A 103 11.38 -8.07 8.21
C GLY A 103 10.05 -7.31 8.30
N HIS A 104 9.90 -6.23 7.52
CA HIS A 104 8.69 -5.43 7.33
C HIS A 104 8.35 -5.25 5.84
N SER A 105 8.90 -6.13 5.00
CA SER A 105 8.69 -6.15 3.55
C SER A 105 7.78 -7.31 3.17
N PHE A 106 6.61 -6.96 2.63
CA PHE A 106 5.68 -7.95 2.09
C PHE A 106 6.25 -8.61 0.84
N ILE A 107 6.92 -7.84 -0.02
CA ILE A 107 7.58 -8.35 -1.23
C ILE A 107 8.69 -9.35 -0.85
N GLU A 108 9.52 -9.03 0.14
CA GLU A 108 10.55 -9.95 0.66
C GLU A 108 9.92 -11.26 1.16
N ALA A 109 8.84 -11.17 1.94
CA ALA A 109 8.17 -12.33 2.51
C ALA A 109 7.60 -13.25 1.42
N LEU A 110 7.02 -12.69 0.35
CA LEU A 110 6.55 -13.47 -0.81
C LEU A 110 7.71 -14.08 -1.60
N GLY A 111 8.78 -13.32 -1.83
CA GLY A 111 9.97 -13.79 -2.55
C GLY A 111 10.62 -14.99 -1.87
N ARG A 112 10.74 -14.98 -0.54
CA ARG A 112 11.22 -16.12 0.27
C ARG A 112 10.37 -17.39 0.12
N ARG A 113 9.14 -17.27 -0.36
CA ARG A 113 8.22 -18.38 -0.66
C ARG A 113 8.18 -18.74 -2.14
N GLY A 114 9.08 -18.21 -2.96
CA GLY A 114 9.19 -18.56 -4.38
C GLY A 114 8.33 -17.72 -5.32
N TRP A 115 7.61 -16.70 -4.82
CA TRP A 115 6.83 -15.82 -5.70
C TRP A 115 7.73 -14.79 -6.37
N GLN A 116 7.74 -14.80 -7.70
CA GLN A 116 8.39 -13.73 -8.46
C GLN A 116 7.46 -12.53 -8.57
N VAL A 117 7.88 -11.43 -7.93
CA VAL A 117 7.06 -10.22 -7.81
C VAL A 117 7.51 -9.18 -8.82
N TYR A 118 6.54 -8.59 -9.51
CA TYR A 118 6.68 -7.40 -10.32
C TYR A 118 5.81 -6.30 -9.73
N LEU A 119 6.28 -5.06 -9.74
CA LEU A 119 5.54 -3.92 -9.21
C LEU A 119 5.58 -2.79 -10.23
N ILE A 120 4.43 -2.19 -10.55
CA ILE A 120 4.38 -1.00 -11.40
C ILE A 120 4.65 0.23 -10.54
N ASP A 121 5.83 0.84 -10.67
CA ASP A 121 6.15 2.17 -10.15
C ASP A 121 5.59 3.22 -11.12
N TRP A 122 4.57 3.98 -10.68
CA TRP A 122 3.93 5.01 -11.49
C TRP A 122 4.82 6.24 -11.74
N GLY A 123 5.99 6.30 -11.08
CA GLY A 123 6.90 7.42 -11.16
C GLY A 123 6.44 8.64 -10.38
N ILE A 124 7.12 9.77 -10.59
CA ILE A 124 6.80 11.06 -9.97
C ILE A 124 6.21 11.97 -11.05
N PRO A 125 4.92 12.32 -10.97
CA PRO A 125 4.29 13.17 -11.98
C PRO A 125 4.88 14.59 -12.03
N GLY A 126 5.45 14.96 -13.18
CA GLY A 126 5.74 16.34 -13.61
C GLY A 126 4.62 16.95 -14.47
N PRO A 127 4.73 18.24 -14.85
CA PRO A 127 3.70 18.97 -15.62
C PRO A 127 3.20 18.26 -16.88
N GLU A 128 4.06 17.52 -17.56
CA GLU A 128 3.75 16.72 -18.76
C GLU A 128 2.72 15.61 -18.50
N HIS A 129 2.49 15.24 -17.24
CA HIS A 129 1.52 14.21 -16.85
C HIS A 129 0.13 14.77 -16.53
N ALA A 130 -0.04 16.10 -16.51
CA ALA A 130 -1.29 16.75 -16.08
C ALA A 130 -2.55 16.22 -16.81
N SER A 131 -2.42 15.95 -18.11
CA SER A 131 -3.51 15.48 -18.97
C SER A 131 -3.61 13.97 -19.11
N LEU A 132 -2.70 13.19 -18.52
CA LEU A 132 -2.73 11.73 -18.63
C LEU A 132 -3.87 11.16 -17.78
N SER A 133 -4.72 10.34 -18.40
CA SER A 133 -5.86 9.69 -17.74
C SER A 133 -5.50 8.30 -17.21
N LEU A 134 -6.42 7.69 -16.47
CA LEU A 134 -6.34 6.28 -16.10
C LEU A 134 -6.23 5.35 -17.32
N ASP A 135 -6.71 5.73 -18.50
CA ASP A 135 -6.48 4.96 -19.74
C ASP A 135 -5.00 4.85 -20.07
N TYR A 136 -4.21 5.93 -19.91
CA TYR A 136 -2.77 5.85 -20.10
C TYR A 136 -2.14 4.88 -19.10
N TYR A 137 -2.42 5.05 -17.80
CA TYR A 137 -1.79 4.23 -16.78
C TYR A 137 -2.21 2.74 -16.84
N LEU A 138 -3.49 2.45 -17.10
CA LEU A 138 -3.98 1.08 -17.06
C LEU A 138 -3.93 0.40 -18.43
N GLU A 139 -4.33 1.06 -19.52
CA GLU A 139 -4.39 0.45 -20.86
C GLU A 139 -3.11 0.64 -21.68
N GLN A 140 -2.27 1.62 -21.37
CA GLN A 140 -0.95 1.73 -21.98
C GLN A 140 0.14 1.12 -21.09
N VAL A 141 0.30 1.56 -19.84
CA VAL A 141 1.41 1.07 -19.00
C VAL A 141 1.12 -0.34 -18.45
N ALA A 142 0.05 -0.50 -17.67
CA ALA A 142 -0.19 -1.76 -16.95
C ALA A 142 -0.56 -2.93 -17.87
N ARG A 143 -1.44 -2.72 -18.86
CA ARG A 143 -1.80 -3.74 -19.86
C ARG A 143 -0.55 -4.26 -20.59
N ARG A 144 0.33 -3.36 -21.07
CA ARG A 144 1.57 -3.76 -21.75
C ARG A 144 2.56 -4.47 -20.82
N ALA A 145 2.57 -4.16 -19.52
CA ALA A 145 3.34 -4.90 -18.54
C ALA A 145 2.83 -6.35 -18.41
N VAL A 146 1.52 -6.54 -18.27
CA VAL A 146 0.90 -7.88 -18.18
C VAL A 146 1.16 -8.70 -19.45
N GLU A 147 1.01 -8.12 -20.64
CA GLU A 147 1.33 -8.80 -21.90
C GLU A 147 2.78 -9.29 -21.96
N ARG A 148 3.72 -8.45 -21.53
CA ARG A 148 5.14 -8.82 -21.49
C ARG A 148 5.40 -9.90 -20.45
N LEU A 149 4.75 -9.86 -19.29
CA LEU A 149 4.89 -10.88 -18.24
C LEU A 149 4.39 -12.24 -18.71
N ARG A 150 3.20 -12.29 -19.32
CA ARG A 150 2.62 -13.50 -19.92
C ARG A 150 3.57 -14.13 -20.93
N ARG A 151 4.13 -13.32 -21.84
CA ARG A 151 5.14 -13.79 -22.82
C ARG A 151 6.45 -14.25 -22.16
N ARG A 152 6.96 -13.47 -21.19
CA ARG A 152 8.24 -13.73 -20.51
C ARG A 152 8.23 -15.02 -19.69
N HIS A 153 7.09 -15.34 -19.09
CA HIS A 153 6.90 -16.53 -18.25
C HIS A 153 6.20 -17.68 -18.98
N ARG A 154 5.76 -17.47 -20.23
CA ARG A 154 5.03 -18.45 -21.03
C ARG A 154 3.78 -18.96 -20.32
N VAL A 155 3.04 -18.02 -19.73
CA VAL A 155 1.78 -18.28 -19.01
C VAL A 155 0.64 -17.50 -19.65
N ASP A 156 -0.55 -18.10 -19.67
CA ASP A 156 -1.73 -17.44 -20.20
C ASP A 156 -2.27 -16.36 -19.26
N ARG A 157 -1.98 -16.46 -17.96
CA ARG A 157 -2.51 -15.57 -16.92
C ARG A 157 -1.45 -15.21 -15.90
N VAL A 158 -1.61 -14.08 -15.23
CA VAL A 158 -0.75 -13.63 -14.11
C VAL A 158 -1.57 -13.48 -12.84
N PHE A 159 -0.94 -13.49 -11.67
CA PHE A 159 -1.60 -12.99 -10.46
C PHE A 159 -1.56 -11.47 -10.42
N LEU A 160 -2.61 -10.86 -9.90
CA LEU A 160 -2.71 -9.43 -9.72
C LEU A 160 -2.97 -9.11 -8.24
N PHE A 161 -2.22 -8.15 -7.72
CA PHE A 161 -2.37 -7.62 -6.39
C PHE A 161 -2.50 -6.11 -6.46
N GLY A 162 -3.36 -5.55 -5.62
CA GLY A 162 -3.40 -4.12 -5.42
C GLY A 162 -3.66 -3.72 -3.98
N TYR A 163 -3.01 -2.62 -3.60
CA TYR A 163 -3.10 -2.03 -2.27
C TYR A 163 -3.81 -0.67 -2.29
N CYS A 164 -4.82 -0.49 -1.43
CA CYS A 164 -5.59 0.74 -1.32
C CYS A 164 -6.21 1.12 -2.68
N LEU A 165 -6.06 2.36 -3.14
CA LEU A 165 -6.47 2.78 -4.49
C LEU A 165 -5.86 1.90 -5.59
N GLY A 166 -4.64 1.37 -5.38
CA GLY A 166 -4.03 0.40 -6.28
C GLY A 166 -4.86 -0.88 -6.46
N GLY A 167 -5.56 -1.34 -5.42
CA GLY A 167 -6.52 -2.44 -5.53
C GLY A 167 -7.72 -2.09 -6.40
N THR A 168 -8.21 -0.85 -6.31
CA THR A 168 -9.27 -0.36 -7.21
C THR A 168 -8.78 -0.37 -8.66
N LEU A 169 -7.55 0.09 -8.92
CA LEU A 169 -6.93 0.01 -10.25
C LEU A 169 -6.77 -1.44 -10.72
N ALA A 170 -6.33 -2.34 -9.84
CA ALA A 170 -6.20 -3.76 -10.13
C ALA A 170 -7.56 -4.40 -10.49
N ALA A 171 -8.63 -4.07 -9.76
CA ALA A 171 -9.97 -4.53 -10.09
C ALA A 171 -10.45 -3.96 -11.44
N MET A 172 -10.15 -2.69 -11.76
CA MET A 172 -10.45 -2.13 -13.07
C MET A 172 -9.72 -2.88 -14.20
N MET A 173 -8.44 -3.19 -14.00
CA MET A 173 -7.66 -4.01 -14.94
C MET A 173 -8.27 -5.41 -15.11
N ALA A 174 -8.63 -6.06 -14.01
CA ALA A 174 -9.24 -7.39 -14.00
C ALA A 174 -10.63 -7.41 -14.65
N ALA A 175 -11.45 -6.38 -14.47
CA ALA A 175 -12.73 -6.25 -15.14
C ALA A 175 -12.57 -5.99 -16.64
N ARG A 176 -11.51 -5.27 -17.04
CA ARG A 176 -11.26 -4.93 -18.44
C ARG A 176 -10.72 -6.09 -19.28
N HIS A 177 -9.87 -6.92 -18.68
CA HIS A 177 -9.22 -8.08 -19.32
C HIS A 177 -9.33 -9.33 -18.42
N PRO A 178 -10.55 -9.83 -18.15
CA PRO A 178 -10.79 -10.89 -17.15
C PRO A 178 -10.07 -12.20 -17.45
N GLU A 179 -9.74 -12.46 -18.72
CA GLU A 179 -9.05 -13.66 -19.17
C GLU A 179 -7.54 -13.66 -18.89
N TRP A 180 -6.98 -12.54 -18.40
CA TRP A 180 -5.53 -12.38 -18.17
C TRP A 180 -5.09 -12.69 -16.74
N TYR A 181 -6.03 -12.87 -15.82
CA TYR A 181 -5.73 -12.94 -14.39
C TYR A 181 -6.08 -14.31 -13.80
N LYS A 182 -5.11 -14.91 -13.12
CA LYS A 182 -5.26 -16.22 -12.46
C LYS A 182 -5.93 -16.08 -11.10
N GLY A 183 -5.65 -14.97 -10.42
CA GLY A 183 -6.29 -14.57 -9.16
C GLY A 183 -6.03 -13.09 -8.88
N LEU A 184 -6.94 -12.49 -8.12
CA LEU A 184 -6.88 -11.09 -7.71
C LEU A 184 -6.76 -11.00 -6.18
N ILE A 185 -5.84 -10.17 -5.69
CA ILE A 185 -5.72 -9.86 -4.26
C ILE A 185 -5.99 -8.36 -4.08
N LEU A 186 -6.96 -8.08 -3.23
CA LEU A 186 -7.34 -6.73 -2.82
C LEU A 186 -6.97 -6.56 -1.35
N LEU A 187 -6.07 -5.62 -1.07
CA LEU A 187 -5.65 -5.30 0.30
C LEU A 187 -6.13 -3.89 0.66
N THR A 188 -6.96 -3.78 1.70
CA THR A 188 -7.57 -2.54 2.21
C THR A 188 -8.11 -1.67 1.08
N THR A 189 -8.90 -2.27 0.20
CA THR A 189 -9.31 -1.69 -1.08
C THR A 189 -10.83 -1.49 -1.11
N PRO A 190 -11.31 -0.25 -1.32
CA PRO A 190 -12.71 -0.01 -1.66
C PRO A 190 -12.95 -0.16 -3.17
N LEU A 191 -14.07 -0.80 -3.53
CA LEU A 191 -14.63 -0.76 -4.89
C LEU A 191 -15.93 0.06 -4.98
N GLU A 192 -16.52 0.39 -3.83
CA GLU A 192 -17.61 1.35 -3.63
C GLU A 192 -17.09 2.50 -2.78
N PHE A 193 -17.37 3.74 -3.17
CA PHE A 193 -16.80 4.94 -2.55
C PHE A 193 -17.83 5.87 -1.91
N GLN A 194 -19.13 5.73 -2.20
CA GLN A 194 -20.17 6.57 -1.57
C GLN A 194 -20.12 6.51 -0.04
N ASN A 195 -19.82 5.33 0.51
CA ASN A 195 -19.74 5.08 1.95
C ASN A 195 -18.30 5.08 2.51
N ALA A 196 -17.34 5.70 1.83
CA ALA A 196 -15.91 5.73 2.21
C ALA A 196 -15.58 6.65 3.40
N GLY A 197 -16.53 6.85 4.32
CA GLY A 197 -16.35 7.62 5.55
C GLY A 197 -16.05 9.10 5.31
N LEU A 198 -15.06 9.63 6.02
CA LEU A 198 -14.77 11.07 5.99
C LEU A 198 -14.28 11.56 4.63
N LEU A 199 -13.60 10.70 3.86
CA LEU A 199 -13.15 11.04 2.51
C LEU A 199 -14.32 11.26 1.55
N SER A 200 -15.42 10.49 1.65
CA SER A 200 -16.60 10.72 0.79
C SER A 200 -17.33 12.03 1.16
N LEU A 201 -17.30 12.43 2.44
CA LEU A 201 -17.82 13.73 2.87
C LEU A 201 -16.99 14.89 2.35
N TRP A 202 -15.66 14.83 2.45
CA TRP A 202 -14.76 15.91 1.98
C TRP A 202 -14.74 16.07 0.47
N THR A 203 -14.97 14.97 -0.25
CA THR A 203 -15.01 14.97 -1.71
C THR A 203 -16.42 15.20 -2.27
N ASN A 204 -17.41 15.46 -1.42
CA ASN A 204 -18.80 15.64 -1.81
C ASN A 204 -18.94 16.70 -2.92
N LYS A 205 -19.66 16.34 -3.99
CA LYS A 205 -19.86 17.16 -5.18
C LYS A 205 -20.58 18.49 -4.94
N GLU A 206 -21.19 18.71 -3.79
CA GLU A 206 -21.78 20.00 -3.43
C GLU A 206 -20.68 21.01 -3.11
N PHE A 207 -19.68 20.61 -2.32
CA PHE A 207 -18.67 21.49 -1.74
C PHE A 207 -17.32 21.42 -2.47
N PHE A 208 -17.02 20.31 -3.15
CA PHE A 208 -15.72 20.07 -3.76
C PHE A 208 -15.83 19.89 -5.27
N ARG A 209 -15.04 20.67 -6.02
CA ARG A 209 -14.91 20.56 -7.49
C ARG A 209 -13.46 20.19 -7.82
N PRO A 210 -13.15 18.92 -8.13
CA PRO A 210 -11.77 18.50 -8.39
C PRO A 210 -11.17 19.21 -9.61
N GLU A 211 -12.00 19.67 -10.56
CA GLU A 211 -11.58 20.43 -11.73
C GLU A 211 -10.87 21.73 -11.35
N LYS A 212 -11.34 22.44 -10.31
CA LYS A 212 -10.71 23.70 -9.90
C LYS A 212 -9.26 23.52 -9.46
N LEU A 213 -8.94 22.41 -8.78
CA LEU A 213 -7.56 22.11 -8.38
C LEU A 213 -6.74 21.60 -9.57
N ALA A 214 -7.29 20.68 -10.35
CA ALA A 214 -6.60 20.12 -11.50
C ALA A 214 -6.27 21.18 -12.56
N ASP A 215 -7.18 22.11 -12.84
CA ASP A 215 -7.00 23.16 -13.83
C ASP A 215 -6.06 24.27 -13.34
N ALA A 216 -6.01 24.53 -12.03
CA ALA A 216 -5.12 25.52 -11.43
C ALA A 216 -3.65 25.06 -11.40
N PHE A 217 -3.40 23.78 -11.11
CA PHE A 217 -2.05 23.27 -10.91
C PHE A 217 -1.54 22.35 -12.03
N GLY A 218 -2.43 21.80 -12.86
CA GLY A 218 -2.12 20.74 -13.83
C GLY A 218 -1.85 19.39 -13.16
N VAL A 219 -0.89 19.36 -12.24
CA VAL A 219 -0.61 18.25 -11.33
C VAL A 219 -0.89 18.73 -9.90
N VAL A 220 -1.80 18.06 -9.20
CA VAL A 220 -2.23 18.48 -7.87
C VAL A 220 -1.07 18.30 -6.88
N PRO A 221 -0.64 19.37 -6.18
CA PRO A 221 0.46 19.29 -5.24
C PRO A 221 0.19 18.31 -4.10
N GLU A 222 1.17 17.47 -3.79
CA GLU A 222 1.14 16.50 -2.70
C GLU A 222 0.84 17.18 -1.36
N LYS A 223 1.40 18.37 -1.11
CA LYS A 223 1.23 19.07 0.17
C LYS A 223 -0.23 19.40 0.47
N LEU A 224 -1.04 19.69 -0.57
CA LEU A 224 -2.46 19.98 -0.41
C LEU A 224 -3.25 18.74 -0.01
N LEU A 225 -3.00 17.62 -0.69
CA LEU A 225 -3.65 16.35 -0.37
C LEU A 225 -3.22 15.85 1.01
N HIS A 226 -1.93 15.92 1.30
CA HIS A 226 -1.35 15.35 2.52
C HIS A 226 -1.66 16.14 3.80
N ALA A 227 -1.90 17.44 3.69
CA ALA A 227 -2.37 18.25 4.82
C ALA A 227 -3.73 17.74 5.36
N SER A 228 -4.51 17.02 4.56
CA SER A 228 -5.82 16.49 4.96
C SER A 228 -5.75 15.18 5.77
N PHE A 229 -4.75 14.31 5.52
CA PHE A 229 -4.70 12.97 6.12
C PHE A 229 -4.65 12.93 7.66
N PRO A 230 -3.94 13.84 8.37
CA PRO A 230 -3.98 13.89 9.83
C PRO A 230 -5.39 14.04 10.40
N PHE A 231 -6.31 14.67 9.65
CA PHE A 231 -7.69 14.89 10.07
C PHE A 231 -8.59 13.65 9.89
N LEU A 232 -8.13 12.60 9.20
CA LEU A 232 -8.85 11.32 9.15
C LEU A 232 -8.82 10.58 10.49
N LYS A 233 -7.78 10.82 11.31
CA LYS A 233 -7.68 10.24 12.65
C LYS A 233 -7.00 11.22 13.63
N PRO A 234 -7.69 12.33 14.01
CA PRO A 234 -7.07 13.39 14.81
C PRO A 234 -6.54 12.91 16.15
N LYS A 235 -7.24 11.97 16.80
CA LYS A 235 -6.82 11.39 18.09
C LYS A 235 -5.47 10.68 17.98
N ASP A 236 -5.26 9.88 16.94
CA ASP A 236 -3.99 9.17 16.71
C ASP A 236 -2.88 10.15 16.34
N HIS A 237 -3.19 11.16 15.52
CA HIS A 237 -2.22 12.19 15.17
C HIS A 237 -1.74 12.96 16.41
N LEU A 238 -2.66 13.31 17.31
CA LEU A 238 -2.34 13.97 18.58
C LEU A 238 -1.62 13.06 19.57
N ALA A 239 -1.90 11.75 19.54
CA ALA A 239 -1.21 10.76 20.38
C ALA A 239 0.20 10.42 19.88
N LYS A 240 0.48 10.58 18.58
CA LYS A 240 1.74 10.18 17.93
C LYS A 240 3.00 10.69 18.65
N PRO A 241 3.14 11.98 19.05
CA PRO A 241 4.32 12.46 19.75
C PRO A 241 4.51 11.79 21.11
N ARG A 242 3.41 11.55 21.83
CA ARG A 242 3.44 10.85 23.12
C ARG A 242 3.85 9.39 22.94
N THR A 243 3.23 8.67 21.99
CA THR A 243 3.60 7.28 21.71
C THR A 243 5.06 7.14 21.31
N LEU A 244 5.57 8.08 20.52
CA LEU A 244 6.99 8.15 20.18
C LEU A 244 7.85 8.36 21.43
N TYR A 245 7.53 9.36 22.26
CA TYR A 245 8.28 9.66 23.48
C TYR A 245 8.32 8.47 24.45
N ASP A 246 7.16 7.83 24.67
CA ASP A 246 7.03 6.69 25.57
C ASP A 246 7.86 5.48 25.11
N ASN A 247 8.11 5.34 23.80
CA ASN A 247 8.83 4.22 23.19
C ASN A 247 10.20 4.61 22.59
N ILE A 248 10.72 5.81 22.86
CA ILE A 248 11.92 6.34 22.19
C ILE A 248 13.20 5.52 22.48
N THR A 249 13.20 4.74 23.55
CA THR A 249 14.32 3.84 23.93
C THR A 249 14.19 2.43 23.37
N ASN A 250 13.07 2.11 22.70
CA ASN A 250 12.88 0.83 22.03
C ASN A 250 13.36 0.96 20.57
N ASP A 251 14.56 0.46 20.29
CA ASP A 251 15.19 0.62 18.97
C ASP A 251 14.37 -0.01 17.83
N ALA A 252 13.73 -1.17 18.07
CA ALA A 252 12.88 -1.82 17.09
C ALA A 252 11.62 -1.00 16.79
N PHE A 253 11.00 -0.43 17.83
CA PHE A 253 9.88 0.51 17.65
C PHE A 253 10.34 1.76 16.88
N LEU A 254 11.46 2.36 17.29
CA LEU A 254 11.97 3.60 16.72
C LEU A 254 12.35 3.44 15.24
N GLN A 255 12.96 2.30 14.87
CA GLN A 255 13.27 2.00 13.48
C GLN A 255 12.00 1.90 12.64
N ASN A 256 11.01 1.12 13.10
CA ASN A 256 9.72 1.00 12.42
C ASN A 256 8.98 2.34 12.30
N PHE A 257 8.97 3.12 13.38
CA PHE A 257 8.36 4.44 13.40
C PHE A 257 9.02 5.39 12.41
N ARG A 258 10.36 5.44 12.38
CA ARG A 258 11.13 6.27 11.43
C ARG A 258 10.86 5.87 9.98
N SER A 259 10.81 4.57 9.69
CA SER A 259 10.53 4.06 8.34
C SER A 259 9.12 4.44 7.87
N LEU A 260 8.10 4.24 8.72
CA LEU A 260 6.72 4.64 8.42
C LEU A 260 6.57 6.16 8.28
N ASP A 261 7.21 6.93 9.16
CA ASP A 261 7.18 8.38 9.13
C ASP A 261 7.87 8.92 7.86
N ARG A 262 8.98 8.30 7.43
CA ARG A 262 9.61 8.62 6.15
C ARG A 262 8.69 8.33 4.98
N TRP A 263 8.08 7.15 4.94
CA TRP A 263 7.12 6.81 3.88
C TRP A 263 5.90 7.74 3.83
N ALA A 264 5.37 8.11 5.00
CA ALA A 264 4.20 8.98 5.11
C ALA A 264 4.49 10.44 4.69
N THR A 265 5.76 10.84 4.63
CA THR A 265 6.21 12.19 4.25
C THR A 265 6.78 12.25 2.83
N ASP A 266 7.23 11.13 2.27
CA ASP A 266 7.74 10.98 0.90
C ASP A 266 6.60 10.80 -0.11
N ASN A 267 5.85 11.87 -0.29
CA ASN A 267 4.63 11.91 -1.08
C ASN A 267 4.87 12.40 -2.51
N VAL A 268 3.98 12.02 -3.43
CA VAL A 268 4.11 12.37 -4.85
C VAL A 268 2.94 13.24 -5.32
N PRO A 269 3.18 14.17 -6.27
CA PRO A 269 2.10 14.94 -6.89
C PRO A 269 1.10 14.02 -7.60
N PHE A 270 -0.17 14.43 -7.67
CA PHE A 270 -1.24 13.64 -8.27
C PHE A 270 -1.58 14.16 -9.68
N PRO A 271 -1.53 13.34 -10.76
CA PRO A 271 -1.85 13.82 -12.11
C PRO A 271 -3.27 14.39 -12.18
N GLY A 272 -3.45 15.60 -12.72
CA GLY A 272 -4.72 16.33 -12.61
C GLY A 272 -5.91 15.61 -13.26
N GLN A 273 -5.71 14.99 -14.43
CA GLN A 273 -6.78 14.23 -15.08
C GLN A 273 -7.14 12.96 -14.30
N VAL A 274 -6.15 12.21 -13.78
CA VAL A 274 -6.42 11.07 -12.88
C VAL A 274 -7.12 11.52 -11.61
N PHE A 275 -6.71 12.65 -11.02
CA PHE A 275 -7.35 13.22 -9.82
C PHE A 275 -8.83 13.49 -10.07
N LYS A 276 -9.17 14.12 -11.20
CA LYS A 276 -10.56 14.32 -11.61
C LYS A 276 -11.31 13.00 -11.75
N GLN A 277 -10.75 12.00 -12.40
CA GLN A 277 -11.39 10.69 -12.59
C GLN A 277 -11.62 9.95 -11.26
N VAL A 278 -10.66 10.00 -10.34
CA VAL A 278 -10.79 9.36 -9.02
C VAL A 278 -11.83 10.07 -8.17
N ILE A 279 -11.75 11.39 -8.03
CA ILE A 279 -12.69 12.11 -7.17
C ILE A 279 -14.10 12.12 -7.77
N LYS A 280 -14.24 12.50 -9.04
CA LYS A 280 -15.56 12.59 -9.66
C LYS A 280 -16.14 11.20 -9.95
N GLY A 281 -15.39 10.38 -10.67
CA GLY A 281 -15.86 9.08 -11.13
C GLY A 281 -16.05 8.08 -9.99
N LEU A 282 -15.14 8.05 -9.00
CA LEU A 282 -15.24 7.09 -7.90
C LEU A 282 -15.97 7.71 -6.71
N TYR A 283 -15.43 8.76 -6.08
CA TYR A 283 -16.02 9.27 -4.84
C TYR A 283 -17.40 9.94 -5.00
N GLN A 284 -17.61 10.73 -6.06
CA GLN A 284 -18.84 11.51 -6.23
C GLN A 284 -19.95 10.76 -6.95
N GLU A 285 -19.60 9.97 -7.96
CA GLU A 285 -20.55 9.30 -8.85
C GLU A 285 -20.57 7.76 -8.69
N ASP A 286 -19.59 7.19 -7.98
CA ASP A 286 -19.44 5.74 -7.74
C ASP A 286 -19.56 4.88 -9.00
N GLN A 287 -19.05 5.42 -10.10
CA GLN A 287 -19.20 4.84 -11.43
C GLN A 287 -18.64 3.42 -11.50
N LEU A 288 -17.64 3.06 -10.68
CA LEU A 288 -17.09 1.70 -10.68
C LEU A 288 -18.08 0.68 -10.08
N ALA A 289 -18.64 0.97 -8.90
CA ALA A 289 -19.63 0.12 -8.26
C ALA A 289 -20.93 0.01 -9.10
N ASN A 290 -21.30 1.10 -9.76
CA ASN A 290 -22.49 1.17 -10.62
C ASN A 290 -22.30 0.58 -12.03
N GLY A 291 -21.09 0.15 -12.39
CA GLY A 291 -20.80 -0.41 -13.71
C GLY A 291 -20.78 0.62 -14.86
N GLU A 292 -20.51 1.88 -14.53
CA GLU A 292 -20.54 3.02 -15.45
C GLU A 292 -19.16 3.58 -15.78
N PHE A 293 -18.13 3.23 -14.99
CA PHE A 293 -16.77 3.73 -15.19
C PHE A 293 -16.22 3.23 -16.53
N VAL A 294 -15.73 4.13 -17.37
CA VAL A 294 -15.20 3.79 -18.70
C VAL A 294 -13.67 3.71 -18.65
N LEU A 295 -13.11 2.60 -19.13
CA LEU A 295 -11.69 2.40 -19.31
C LEU A 295 -11.40 1.76 -20.68
N GLY A 296 -10.50 2.37 -21.45
CA GLY A 296 -10.17 1.90 -22.80
C GLY A 296 -11.39 1.88 -23.72
N GLY A 297 -12.29 2.86 -23.57
CA GLY A 297 -13.54 2.98 -24.33
C GLY A 297 -14.64 1.98 -23.96
N GLN A 298 -14.49 1.18 -22.90
CA GLN A 298 -15.50 0.21 -22.44
C GLN A 298 -15.93 0.47 -21.00
N LYS A 299 -17.23 0.31 -20.73
CA LYS A 299 -17.74 0.33 -19.35
C LYS A 299 -17.25 -0.90 -18.60
N LEU A 300 -16.71 -0.69 -17.41
CA LEU A 300 -16.25 -1.75 -16.53
C LEU A 300 -17.44 -2.27 -15.72
N ARG A 301 -17.61 -3.59 -15.67
CA ARG A 301 -18.51 -4.25 -14.74
C ARG A 301 -17.68 -5.13 -13.81
N LEU A 302 -17.79 -4.91 -12.50
CA LEU A 302 -17.08 -5.73 -11.51
C LEU A 302 -17.50 -7.21 -11.55
N GLY A 303 -18.73 -7.49 -12.00
CA GLY A 303 -19.20 -8.85 -12.28
C GLY A 303 -18.51 -9.55 -13.45
N ASP A 304 -17.75 -8.85 -14.30
CA ASP A 304 -16.97 -9.46 -15.39
C ASP A 304 -15.66 -10.08 -14.85
N ILE A 305 -15.25 -9.77 -13.60
CA ILE A 305 -14.10 -10.40 -12.95
C ILE A 305 -14.46 -11.85 -12.59
N THR A 306 -13.77 -12.80 -13.22
CA THR A 306 -14.04 -14.24 -13.07
C THR A 306 -12.96 -15.00 -12.30
N CYS A 307 -11.79 -14.41 -12.08
CA CYS A 307 -10.72 -15.07 -11.32
C CYS A 307 -11.04 -15.09 -9.81
N PRO A 308 -10.65 -16.15 -9.06
CA PRO A 308 -10.76 -16.16 -7.60
C PRO A 308 -10.14 -14.90 -7.00
N THR A 309 -10.83 -14.31 -6.01
CA THR A 309 -10.40 -13.06 -5.37
C THR A 309 -10.18 -13.24 -3.88
N LEU A 310 -9.03 -12.82 -3.36
CA LEU A 310 -8.76 -12.68 -1.93
C LEU A 310 -8.91 -11.21 -1.54
N ASN A 311 -9.83 -10.92 -0.63
CA ASN A 311 -10.14 -9.58 -0.17
C ASN A 311 -9.78 -9.44 1.31
N ILE A 312 -8.69 -8.72 1.57
CA ILE A 312 -8.11 -8.52 2.90
C ILE A 312 -8.37 -7.09 3.34
N TYR A 313 -8.91 -6.89 4.54
CA TYR A 313 -9.16 -5.55 5.08
C TYR A 313 -9.02 -5.50 6.59
N ALA A 314 -8.87 -4.29 7.11
CA ALA A 314 -8.55 -4.06 8.50
C ALA A 314 -9.77 -3.47 9.24
N LYS A 315 -10.06 -4.02 10.42
CA LYS A 315 -11.23 -3.65 11.24
C LYS A 315 -11.21 -2.18 11.67
N ASN A 316 -10.03 -1.63 11.96
CA ASN A 316 -9.85 -0.25 12.43
C ASN A 316 -9.33 0.67 11.30
N ASP A 317 -9.68 0.37 10.06
CA ASP A 317 -9.34 1.18 8.89
C ASP A 317 -10.29 2.38 8.77
N HIS A 318 -9.71 3.58 8.71
CA HIS A 318 -10.44 4.85 8.57
C HIS A 318 -10.25 5.48 7.18
N ILE A 319 -9.35 4.91 6.37
CA ILE A 319 -9.06 5.37 5.00
C ILE A 319 -9.94 4.58 4.03
N ALA A 320 -9.96 3.26 4.18
CA ALA A 320 -10.83 2.35 3.45
C ALA A 320 -11.69 1.57 4.46
N PRO A 321 -12.83 2.14 4.91
CA PRO A 321 -13.62 1.54 5.98
C PRO A 321 -13.96 0.06 5.69
N PRO A 322 -13.92 -0.83 6.71
CA PRO A 322 -14.13 -2.26 6.51
C PRO A 322 -15.51 -2.57 5.91
N SER A 323 -16.52 -1.73 6.13
CA SER A 323 -17.84 -1.84 5.49
C SER A 323 -17.75 -1.77 3.96
N THR A 324 -16.96 -0.82 3.42
CA THR A 324 -16.76 -0.67 1.98
C THR A 324 -15.94 -1.82 1.40
N CYS A 325 -14.86 -2.23 2.08
CA CYS A 325 -14.05 -3.36 1.63
C CYS A 325 -14.82 -4.68 1.67
N ARG A 326 -15.64 -4.91 2.70
CA ARG A 326 -16.46 -6.12 2.84
C ARG A 326 -17.46 -6.27 1.70
N ARG A 327 -18.06 -5.16 1.25
CA ARG A 327 -18.98 -5.10 0.12
C ARG A 327 -18.37 -5.50 -1.22
N ASN A 328 -17.04 -5.53 -1.35
CA ASN A 328 -16.40 -6.04 -2.57
C ASN A 328 -16.92 -7.44 -2.95
N ALA A 329 -17.21 -8.30 -1.96
CA ALA A 329 -17.75 -9.64 -2.23
C ALA A 329 -19.15 -9.61 -2.88
N ASP A 330 -19.94 -8.58 -2.61
CA ASP A 330 -21.28 -8.40 -3.20
C ASP A 330 -21.20 -7.80 -4.62
N LEU A 331 -20.15 -7.01 -4.90
CA LEU A 331 -19.90 -6.39 -6.21
C LEU A 331 -19.22 -7.34 -7.21
N LEU A 332 -18.36 -8.24 -6.71
CA LEU A 332 -17.58 -9.19 -7.50
C LEU A 332 -18.38 -10.47 -7.79
N THR A 333 -19.55 -10.33 -8.41
CA THR A 333 -20.52 -11.42 -8.61
C THR A 333 -20.06 -12.52 -9.57
N GLY A 334 -19.07 -12.25 -10.41
CA GLY A 334 -18.52 -13.20 -11.39
C GLY A 334 -17.49 -14.19 -10.82
N CYS A 335 -17.09 -14.05 -9.56
CA CYS A 335 -16.05 -14.89 -8.97
C CYS A 335 -16.33 -15.25 -7.50
N ARG A 336 -15.60 -16.26 -7.01
CA ARG A 336 -15.57 -16.56 -5.58
C ARG A 336 -14.62 -15.56 -4.88
N THR A 337 -15.17 -14.79 -3.95
CA THR A 337 -14.41 -13.88 -3.09
C THR A 337 -14.17 -14.50 -1.70
N THR A 338 -12.92 -14.54 -1.26
CA THR A 338 -12.53 -14.95 0.09
C THR A 338 -12.23 -13.71 0.93
N ASN A 339 -13.08 -13.41 1.91
CA ASN A 339 -12.89 -12.28 2.81
C ASN A 339 -11.99 -12.65 4.01
N ARG A 340 -11.06 -11.75 4.35
CA ARG A 340 -10.22 -11.81 5.55
C ARG A 340 -10.21 -10.46 6.23
N GLU A 341 -10.82 -10.38 7.41
CA GLU A 341 -10.79 -9.19 8.27
C GLU A 341 -9.77 -9.41 9.39
N TYR A 342 -8.91 -8.43 9.63
CA TYR A 342 -7.92 -8.45 10.72
C TYR A 342 -8.07 -7.27 11.66
N ASP A 343 -7.81 -7.50 12.94
CA ASP A 343 -7.79 -6.45 13.96
C ASP A 343 -6.49 -5.63 13.87
N ALA A 344 -6.47 -4.70 12.92
CA ALA A 344 -5.36 -3.80 12.63
C ALA A 344 -5.89 -2.49 11.99
N ALA A 345 -4.99 -1.60 11.61
CA ALA A 345 -5.30 -0.38 10.86
C ALA A 345 -4.76 -0.46 9.42
N HIS A 346 -5.15 0.50 8.56
CA HIS A 346 -4.87 0.54 7.12
C HIS A 346 -3.42 0.19 6.73
N LEU A 347 -2.44 0.86 7.34
CA LEU A 347 -1.02 0.64 7.05
C LEU A 347 -0.51 -0.58 7.84
N THR A 348 -0.89 -0.66 9.11
CA THR A 348 -0.25 -1.59 10.05
C THR A 348 -0.58 -3.05 9.74
N VAL A 349 -1.74 -3.33 9.14
CA VAL A 349 -2.17 -4.69 8.74
C VAL A 349 -1.12 -5.39 7.85
N THR A 350 -0.37 -4.63 7.06
CA THR A 350 0.59 -5.19 6.10
C THR A 350 2.04 -5.02 6.51
N VAL A 351 2.40 -3.98 7.25
CA VAL A 351 3.84 -3.65 7.41
C VAL A 351 4.32 -3.49 8.83
N ALA A 352 3.45 -3.32 9.83
CA ALA A 352 3.93 -2.93 11.17
C ALA A 352 3.28 -3.71 12.33
N HIS A 353 2.01 -4.08 12.19
CA HIS A 353 1.31 -4.85 13.22
C HIS A 353 1.86 -6.28 13.28
N PRO A 354 1.88 -6.96 14.44
CA PRO A 354 2.26 -8.38 14.52
C PRO A 354 1.44 -9.29 13.59
N ILE A 355 0.18 -8.92 13.32
CA ILE A 355 -0.68 -9.69 12.40
C ILE A 355 -0.14 -9.74 10.97
N ARG A 356 0.78 -8.85 10.58
CA ARG A 356 1.36 -8.81 9.23
C ARG A 356 1.90 -10.17 8.79
N GLU A 357 2.55 -10.90 9.68
CA GLU A 357 3.11 -12.23 9.35
C GLU A 357 2.02 -13.25 9.02
N THR A 358 0.88 -13.17 9.70
CA THR A 358 -0.32 -13.95 9.38
C THR A 358 -0.90 -13.54 8.04
N VAL A 359 -1.04 -12.24 7.77
CA VAL A 359 -1.53 -11.71 6.49
C VAL A 359 -0.63 -12.19 5.35
N TRP A 360 0.69 -12.11 5.51
CA TRP A 360 1.65 -12.53 4.48
C TRP A 360 1.60 -14.03 4.23
N ARG A 361 1.57 -14.83 5.31
CA ARG A 361 1.43 -16.29 5.22
C ARG A 361 0.15 -16.66 4.48
N GLU A 362 -1.00 -16.17 4.93
CA GLU A 362 -2.29 -16.51 4.32
C GLU A 362 -2.37 -16.05 2.86
N THR A 363 -1.79 -14.90 2.52
CA THR A 363 -1.74 -14.44 1.13
C THR A 363 -0.91 -15.38 0.25
N ALA A 364 0.27 -15.78 0.72
CA ALA A 364 1.11 -16.72 -0.02
C ALA A 364 0.50 -18.13 -0.11
N ASP A 365 -0.15 -18.60 0.95
CA ASP A 365 -0.84 -19.89 0.97
C ASP A 365 -2.03 -19.87 0.00
N TRP A 366 -2.78 -18.77 -0.05
CA TRP A 366 -3.86 -18.58 -1.02
C TRP A 366 -3.36 -18.55 -2.46
N LEU A 367 -2.26 -17.82 -2.74
CA LEU A 367 -1.64 -17.82 -4.07
C LEU A 367 -1.25 -19.25 -4.50
N ALA A 368 -0.65 -20.03 -3.61
CA ALA A 368 -0.26 -21.41 -3.90
C ALA A 368 -1.47 -22.34 -4.14
N ALA A 369 -2.56 -22.12 -3.39
CA ALA A 369 -3.82 -22.83 -3.55
C ALA A 369 -4.45 -22.55 -4.93
N VAL A 370 -4.52 -21.28 -5.34
CA VAL A 370 -5.01 -20.90 -6.68
C VAL A 370 -4.06 -21.40 -7.78
N GLU A 371 -2.75 -21.37 -7.55
CA GLU A 371 -1.74 -21.83 -8.53
C GLU A 371 -1.95 -23.29 -8.92
N THR A 372 -2.30 -24.12 -7.94
CA THR A 372 -2.52 -25.56 -8.08
C THR A 372 -3.97 -25.95 -8.39
N GLY A 373 -4.86 -24.96 -8.60
CA GLY A 373 -6.27 -25.19 -8.94
C GLY A 373 -7.16 -25.65 -7.78
N ARG A 374 -6.76 -25.36 -6.53
CA ARG A 374 -7.51 -25.69 -5.31
C ARG A 374 -7.87 -24.42 -4.50
N PRO A 375 -8.62 -23.47 -5.07
CA PRO A 375 -8.87 -22.15 -4.45
C PRO A 375 -9.79 -22.18 -3.21
#